data_AF-A0AAX4EYK8-F1
#
_entry.id   AF-A0AAX4EYK8-F1
#
_cell.length_a   1.000
_cell.length_b   1.000
_cell.length_c   1.000
_cell.angle_alpha   90.00
_cell.angle_beta   90.00
_cell.angle_gamma   90.00
#
_symmetry.space_group_name_H-M   'P 1'
#
loop_
_entity.id
_entity.type
_entity.pdbx_description
1 polymer ?
#
loop_
_entity_poly.entity_id
_entity_poly.type
_entity_poly.pdbx_seq_one_letter_code
_entity_poly.pdbx_strand_id
1 'polypeptide(L)'
;MKLKISLVVISLVMGLPINAKMIPNTKAVEAYEKYAQPSKELLYELQETIKASDTTIQLYKNLGRLTVEVPAVGKHLGVLEDKAKEIYGDNPEQFRSCASLPMVASLFWSERLSGIKKDNTEMVNNVAARYVSLAKECVNSINNRPPKMIDESEELQIIEPES
;
A
#
# COMPACT_ATOMS: atom_id res chain seq x y z
N MET A 1 61.33 -37.50 -21.21
CA MET A 1 61.43 -36.03 -21.04
C MET A 1 60.45 -35.39 -22.03
N LYS A 2 59.53 -34.53 -21.56
CA LYS A 2 58.69 -33.58 -22.34
C LYS A 2 57.58 -34.21 -23.21
N LEU A 3 56.35 -33.72 -23.32
CA LEU A 3 55.64 -32.57 -22.76
C LEU A 3 54.13 -32.91 -22.81
N LYS A 4 53.38 -32.69 -21.72
CA LYS A 4 51.92 -32.66 -21.72
C LYS A 4 51.49 -31.30 -22.27
N ILE A 5 50.57 -31.25 -23.23
CA ILE A 5 49.84 -30.02 -23.57
C ILE A 5 48.35 -30.37 -23.63
N SER A 6 47.66 -30.13 -22.53
CA SER A 6 46.20 -30.00 -22.50
C SER A 6 45.82 -28.70 -23.19
N LEU A 7 44.93 -28.75 -24.19
CA LEU A 7 44.33 -27.55 -24.76
C LEU A 7 42.93 -27.37 -24.15
N VAL A 8 42.86 -26.61 -23.06
CA VAL A 8 41.60 -26.11 -22.50
C VAL A 8 41.25 -24.84 -23.26
N VAL A 9 40.17 -24.86 -24.05
CA VAL A 9 39.62 -23.67 -24.68
C VAL A 9 38.83 -22.91 -23.62
N ILE A 10 39.48 -21.96 -22.94
CA ILE A 10 38.80 -20.98 -22.10
C ILE A 10 38.20 -19.94 -23.05
N SER A 11 36.91 -20.08 -23.33
CA SER A 11 36.12 -19.07 -24.04
C SER A 11 35.95 -17.87 -23.11
N LEU A 12 36.87 -16.91 -23.21
CA LEU A 12 36.81 -15.64 -22.50
C LEU A 12 35.75 -14.76 -23.20
N VAL A 13 34.48 -14.88 -22.80
CA VAL A 13 33.47 -13.89 -23.14
C VAL A 13 33.87 -12.62 -22.39
N MET A 14 34.49 -11.67 -23.08
CA MET A 14 34.65 -10.31 -22.58
C MET A 14 33.24 -9.73 -22.43
N GLY A 15 32.66 -9.89 -21.24
CA GLY A 15 31.53 -9.08 -20.82
C GLY A 15 32.01 -7.63 -20.79
N LEU A 16 31.65 -6.85 -21.80
CA LEU A 16 31.75 -5.41 -21.73
C LEU A 16 31.00 -4.97 -20.46
N PRO A 17 31.58 -4.14 -19.58
CA PRO A 17 30.77 -3.49 -18.56
C PRO A 17 29.80 -2.60 -19.32
N ILE A 18 28.55 -3.03 -19.42
CA ILE A 18 27.45 -2.13 -19.75
C ILE A 18 27.48 -1.13 -18.61
N ASN A 19 28.10 0.03 -18.84
CA ASN A 19 28.06 1.13 -17.90
C ASN A 19 26.59 1.58 -17.87
N ALA A 20 25.83 1.01 -16.92
CA ALA A 20 24.49 1.43 -16.59
C ALA A 20 24.51 2.94 -16.36
N LYS A 21 23.88 3.69 -17.26
CA LYS A 21 23.80 5.13 -17.14
C LYS A 21 22.77 5.43 -16.06
N MET A 22 23.27 5.92 -14.92
CA MET A 22 22.42 6.31 -13.80
C MET A 22 21.82 7.69 -14.06
N ILE A 23 20.51 7.81 -13.85
CA ILE A 23 19.75 9.06 -13.99
C ILE A 23 19.03 9.41 -12.68
N PRO A 24 18.73 10.70 -12.42
CA PRO A 24 18.02 11.10 -11.20
C PRO A 24 16.57 10.63 -11.15
N ASN A 25 16.15 10.05 -10.03
CA ASN A 25 14.77 9.59 -9.79
C ASN A 25 13.93 10.65 -9.05
N THR A 26 13.99 11.90 -9.53
CA THR A 26 13.46 13.06 -8.80
C THR A 26 11.97 12.95 -8.51
N LYS A 27 11.16 12.49 -9.47
CA LYS A 27 9.70 12.35 -9.32
C LYS A 27 9.31 11.40 -8.17
N ALA A 28 9.96 10.24 -8.07
CA ALA A 28 9.70 9.27 -7.01
C ALA A 28 10.11 9.81 -5.63
N VAL A 29 11.29 10.44 -5.57
CA VAL A 29 11.82 11.00 -4.31
C VAL A 29 10.92 12.13 -3.81
N GLU A 30 10.51 13.05 -4.69
CA GLU A 30 9.59 14.14 -4.34
C GLU A 30 8.21 13.61 -3.90
N ALA A 31 7.67 12.61 -4.62
CA ALA A 31 6.42 11.96 -4.22
C ALA A 31 6.53 11.31 -2.84
N TYR A 32 7.63 10.60 -2.57
CA TYR A 32 7.89 10.02 -1.26
C TYR A 32 7.97 11.08 -0.16
N GLU A 33 8.72 12.16 -0.38
CA GLU A 33 8.86 13.25 0.59
C GLU A 33 7.53 13.97 0.86
N LYS A 34 6.67 14.06 -0.16
CA LYS A 34 5.32 14.62 -0.03
C LYS A 34 4.37 13.71 0.75
N TYR A 35 4.40 12.40 0.51
CA TYR A 35 3.35 11.50 0.98
C TYR A 35 3.71 10.67 2.22
N ALA A 36 4.98 10.30 2.44
CA ALA A 36 5.34 9.31 3.46
C ALA A 36 4.86 9.65 4.88
N GLN A 37 5.07 10.89 5.33
CA GLN A 37 4.67 11.31 6.67
C GLN A 37 3.15 11.45 6.83
N PRO A 38 2.41 12.14 5.92
CA PRO A 38 0.95 12.14 5.96
C PRO A 38 0.33 10.74 5.88
N SER A 39 0.89 9.83 5.07
CA SER A 39 0.44 8.44 4.98
C SER A 39 0.61 7.70 6.30
N LYS A 40 1.71 7.92 7.01
CA LYS A 40 1.97 7.32 8.32
C LYS A 40 0.95 7.77 9.37
N GLU A 41 0.64 9.07 9.40
CA GLU A 41 -0.35 9.64 10.31
C GLU A 41 -1.76 9.12 10.01
N LEU A 42 -2.14 9.11 8.74
CA LEU A 42 -3.43 8.58 8.28
C LEU A 42 -3.58 7.09 8.61
N LEU A 43 -2.53 6.28 8.37
CA LEU A 43 -2.54 4.85 8.69
C LEU A 43 -2.72 4.61 10.19
N TYR A 44 -2.01 5.37 11.03
CA TYR A 44 -2.13 5.27 12.49
C TYR A 44 -3.55 5.57 12.96
N GLU A 45 -4.12 6.70 12.51
CA GLU A 45 -5.48 7.12 12.88
C GLU A 45 -6.54 6.10 12.41
N LEU A 46 -6.35 5.54 11.22
CA LEU A 46 -7.23 4.51 10.68
C LEU A 46 -7.17 3.20 11.48
N GLN A 47 -5.96 2.77 11.88
CA GLN A 47 -5.78 1.56 12.69
C GLN A 47 -6.42 1.69 14.07
N GLU A 48 -6.22 2.84 14.74
CA GLU A 48 -6.85 3.11 16.03
C GLU A 48 -8.37 3.16 15.91
N THR A 49 -8.90 3.75 14.84
CA THR A 49 -10.35 3.77 14.55
C THR A 49 -10.91 2.36 14.39
N ILE A 50 -10.26 1.51 13.59
CA ILE A 50 -10.71 0.13 13.34
C ILE A 50 -10.64 -0.70 14.62
N LYS A 51 -9.58 -0.55 15.41
CA LYS A 51 -9.45 -1.21 16.71
C LYS A 51 -10.53 -0.77 17.70
N ALA A 52 -10.82 0.53 17.80
CA ALA A 52 -11.89 1.05 18.64
C ALA A 52 -13.28 0.55 18.19
N SER A 53 -13.46 0.33 16.88
CA SER A 53 -14.71 -0.16 16.31
C SER A 53 -15.09 -1.57 16.77
N ASP A 54 -14.14 -2.38 17.24
CA ASP A 54 -14.40 -3.74 17.76
C ASP A 54 -15.37 -3.71 18.93
N THR A 55 -15.12 -2.82 19.90
CA THR A 55 -15.99 -2.62 21.06
C THR A 55 -17.39 -2.17 20.62
N THR A 56 -17.47 -1.26 19.66
CA THR A 56 -18.75 -0.78 19.10
C THR A 56 -19.56 -1.90 18.46
N ILE A 57 -18.91 -2.78 17.68
CA ILE A 57 -19.57 -3.95 17.06
C ILE A 57 -20.08 -4.93 18.10
N GLN A 58 -19.28 -5.21 19.14
CA GLN A 58 -19.71 -6.09 20.23
C GLN A 58 -20.90 -5.51 20.99
N LEU A 59 -20.87 -4.21 21.30
CA LEU A 59 -22.00 -3.52 21.93
C LEU A 59 -23.26 -3.59 21.07
N TYR A 60 -23.13 -3.32 19.76
CA TYR A 60 -24.26 -3.39 18.85
C TYR A 60 -24.87 -4.80 18.79
N LYS A 61 -24.02 -5.83 18.67
CA LYS A 61 -24.45 -7.24 18.67
C LYS A 61 -25.18 -7.61 19.96
N ASN A 62 -24.65 -7.21 21.12
CA ASN A 62 -25.20 -7.59 22.42
C ASN A 62 -26.50 -6.85 22.77
N LEU A 63 -26.61 -5.57 22.37
CA LEU A 63 -27.79 -4.75 22.66
C LEU A 63 -28.93 -4.94 21.65
N GLY A 64 -28.63 -5.46 20.46
CA GLY A 64 -29.61 -5.64 19.38
C GLY A 64 -30.16 -4.32 18.81
N ARG A 65 -29.61 -3.17 19.22
CA ARG A 65 -30.01 -1.81 18.78
C ARG A 65 -28.80 -0.95 18.52
N LEU A 66 -28.93 0.00 17.59
CA LEU A 66 -27.87 0.96 17.27
C LEU A 66 -27.56 1.84 18.49
N THR A 67 -26.27 2.01 18.76
CA THR A 67 -25.77 2.98 19.75
C THR A 67 -25.20 4.20 19.03
N VAL A 68 -24.91 5.28 19.75
CA VAL A 68 -24.40 6.53 19.17
C VAL A 68 -22.99 6.37 18.59
N GLU A 69 -22.24 5.38 19.07
CA GLU A 69 -20.90 5.05 18.62
C GLU A 69 -20.90 4.48 17.19
N VAL A 70 -21.97 3.80 16.77
CA VAL A 70 -22.08 3.22 15.42
C VAL A 70 -21.98 4.30 14.33
N PRO A 71 -22.85 5.34 14.29
CA PRO A 71 -22.71 6.41 13.32
C PRO A 71 -21.45 7.27 13.56
N ALA A 72 -20.93 7.35 14.79
CA ALA A 72 -19.69 8.09 15.07
C ALA A 72 -18.47 7.46 14.39
N VAL A 73 -18.31 6.13 14.48
CA VAL A 73 -17.24 5.40 13.78
C VAL A 73 -17.36 5.60 12.26
N GLY A 74 -18.56 5.41 11.70
CA GLY A 74 -18.78 5.60 10.27
C GLY A 74 -18.46 7.02 9.79
N LYS A 75 -18.86 8.04 10.55
CA LYS A 75 -18.53 9.44 10.25
C LYS A 75 -17.03 9.69 10.31
N HIS A 76 -16.34 9.15 11.31
CA HIS A 76 -14.90 9.33 11.44
C HIS A 76 -14.13 8.68 10.28
N LEU A 77 -14.52 7.47 9.87
CA LEU A 77 -13.95 6.82 8.68
C LEU A 77 -14.17 7.66 7.41
N GLY A 78 -15.34 8.29 7.24
CA GLY A 78 -15.59 9.24 6.16
C GLY A 78 -14.64 10.45 6.17
N VAL A 79 -14.34 11.00 7.35
CA VAL A 79 -13.33 12.08 7.48
C VAL A 79 -11.94 11.60 7.04
N LEU A 80 -11.57 10.36 7.36
CA LEU A 80 -10.29 9.78 6.93
C LEU A 80 -10.24 9.52 5.42
N GLU A 81 -11.37 9.19 4.78
CA GLU A 81 -11.46 9.12 3.31
C GLU A 81 -11.23 10.48 2.66
N ASP A 82 -11.87 11.53 3.19
CA ASP A 82 -11.70 12.87 2.64
C ASP A 82 -10.27 13.39 2.85
N LYS A 83 -9.69 13.14 4.02
CA LYS A 83 -8.26 13.40 4.30
C LYS A 83 -7.34 12.67 3.32
N ALA A 84 -7.67 11.43 2.94
CA ALA A 84 -6.90 10.71 1.93
C ALA A 84 -6.96 11.40 0.57
N LYS A 85 -8.16 11.83 0.12
CA LYS A 85 -8.31 12.57 -1.14
C LYS A 85 -7.48 13.86 -1.12
N GLU A 86 -7.49 14.58 0.00
CA GLU A 86 -6.68 15.79 0.19
C GLU A 86 -5.17 15.52 0.11
N ILE A 87 -4.70 14.43 0.73
CA ILE A 87 -3.28 14.07 0.72
C ILE A 87 -2.84 13.67 -0.69
N TYR A 88 -3.58 12.80 -1.36
CA TYR A 88 -3.11 12.08 -2.55
C TYR A 88 -3.54 12.69 -3.89
N GLY A 89 -4.66 13.41 -3.93
CA GLY A 89 -5.26 13.88 -5.19
C GLY A 89 -5.44 12.74 -6.19
N ASP A 90 -5.14 13.01 -7.48
CA ASP A 90 -5.45 12.09 -8.58
C ASP A 90 -4.35 11.06 -8.90
N ASN A 91 -3.12 11.20 -8.37
CA ASN A 91 -2.04 10.30 -8.78
C ASN A 91 -1.01 9.95 -7.70
N PRO A 92 -1.32 9.00 -6.81
CA PRO A 92 -0.41 8.51 -5.79
C PRO A 92 0.28 7.21 -6.20
N GLU A 93 0.87 7.08 -7.40
CA GLU A 93 1.41 5.81 -7.92
C GLU A 93 2.13 4.92 -6.89
N GLN A 94 3.05 5.48 -6.11
CA GLN A 94 3.82 4.73 -5.08
C GLN A 94 3.07 4.55 -3.74
N PHE A 95 1.98 5.30 -3.54
CA PHE A 95 1.16 5.33 -2.33
C PHE A 95 -0.31 4.92 -2.59
N ARG A 96 -0.61 4.26 -3.74
CA ARG A 96 -1.98 3.86 -4.12
C ARG A 96 -2.66 3.01 -3.05
N SER A 97 -1.89 2.13 -2.42
CA SER A 97 -2.32 1.31 -1.29
C SER A 97 -2.77 2.18 -0.10
N CYS A 98 -1.97 3.19 0.27
CA CYS A 98 -2.32 4.15 1.32
C CYS A 98 -3.52 5.02 0.97
N ALA A 99 -3.66 5.42 -0.30
CA ALA A 99 -4.79 6.22 -0.78
C ALA A 99 -6.11 5.45 -0.74
N SER A 100 -6.07 4.15 -1.04
CA SER A 100 -7.26 3.30 -1.09
C SER A 100 -7.69 2.78 0.29
N LEU A 101 -6.79 2.79 1.28
CA LEU A 101 -6.99 2.11 2.55
C LEU A 101 -8.19 2.63 3.35
N PRO A 102 -8.45 3.95 3.46
CA PRO A 102 -9.62 4.46 4.20
C PRO A 102 -10.96 4.01 3.61
N MET A 103 -11.09 4.00 2.28
CA MET A 103 -12.29 3.49 1.62
C MET A 103 -12.52 2.00 1.94
N VAL A 104 -11.46 1.20 1.93
CA VAL A 104 -11.56 -0.24 2.27
C VAL A 104 -11.89 -0.43 3.76
N ALA A 105 -11.42 0.45 4.64
CA ALA A 105 -11.78 0.45 6.05
C ALA A 105 -13.27 0.79 6.29
N SER A 106 -13.82 1.76 5.56
CA SER A 106 -15.26 2.07 5.58
C SER A 106 -16.12 0.92 5.05
N LEU A 107 -15.66 0.25 3.99
CA LEU A 107 -16.32 -0.97 3.51
C LEU A 107 -16.27 -2.06 4.58
N PHE A 108 -15.11 -2.28 5.21
CA PHE A 108 -14.98 -3.27 6.27
C PHE A 108 -15.95 -2.97 7.42
N TRP A 109 -16.03 -1.72 7.86
CA TRP A 109 -16.99 -1.28 8.87
C TRP A 109 -18.44 -1.58 8.49
N SER A 110 -18.83 -1.24 7.25
CA SER A 110 -20.19 -1.46 6.74
C SER A 110 -20.56 -2.95 6.64
N GLU A 111 -19.61 -3.78 6.23
CA GLU A 111 -19.78 -5.24 6.18
C GLU A 111 -19.89 -5.83 7.58
N ARG A 112 -19.10 -5.37 8.56
CA ARG A 112 -19.24 -5.81 9.95
C ARG A 112 -20.62 -5.51 10.53
N LEU A 113 -21.17 -4.33 10.25
CA LEU A 113 -22.53 -3.97 10.65
C LEU A 113 -23.58 -4.84 9.97
N SER A 114 -23.42 -5.11 8.67
CA SER A 114 -24.33 -5.95 7.89
C SER A 114 -24.28 -7.42 8.31
N GLY A 115 -23.09 -7.92 8.63
CA GLY A 115 -22.84 -9.29 9.07
C GLY A 115 -23.57 -9.65 10.36
N ILE A 116 -23.83 -8.68 11.26
CA ILE A 116 -24.62 -8.90 12.48
C ILE A 116 -26.04 -9.37 12.17
N LYS A 117 -26.63 -8.92 11.04
CA LYS A 117 -28.03 -9.24 10.68
C LYS A 117 -28.17 -10.35 9.64
N LYS A 118 -27.17 -10.52 8.76
CA LYS A 118 -27.29 -11.30 7.53
C LYS A 118 -26.44 -12.58 7.49
N ASP A 119 -25.73 -12.90 8.57
CA ASP A 119 -24.77 -14.02 8.64
C ASP A 119 -23.79 -14.05 7.45
N ASN A 120 -23.24 -12.87 7.11
CA ASN A 120 -22.34 -12.68 5.96
C ASN A 120 -20.86 -12.72 6.37
N THR A 121 -20.48 -13.73 7.16
CA THR A 121 -19.14 -13.83 7.75
C THR A 121 -18.04 -13.94 6.68
N GLU A 122 -18.32 -14.58 5.55
CA GLU A 122 -17.37 -14.72 4.44
C GLU A 122 -17.00 -13.36 3.83
N MET A 123 -17.99 -12.51 3.52
CA MET A 123 -17.72 -11.17 2.98
C MET A 123 -16.92 -10.32 3.97
N VAL A 124 -17.28 -10.37 5.26
CA VAL A 124 -16.56 -9.64 6.32
C VAL A 124 -15.08 -10.06 6.33
N ASN A 125 -14.79 -11.37 6.24
CA ASN A 125 -13.44 -11.89 6.20
C ASN A 125 -12.68 -11.49 4.92
N ASN A 126 -13.35 -11.50 3.77
CA ASN A 126 -12.75 -11.10 2.50
C ASN A 126 -12.33 -9.62 2.51
N VAL A 127 -13.19 -8.73 3.03
CA VAL A 127 -12.85 -7.31 3.15
C VAL A 127 -11.78 -7.09 4.22
N ALA A 128 -11.80 -7.83 5.33
CA ALA A 128 -10.73 -7.79 6.34
C ALA A 128 -9.37 -8.17 5.75
N ALA A 129 -9.31 -9.26 4.96
CA ALA A 129 -8.08 -9.69 4.30
C ALA A 129 -7.56 -8.63 3.32
N ARG A 130 -8.46 -8.01 2.54
CA ARG A 130 -8.10 -6.90 1.64
C ARG A 130 -7.56 -5.70 2.40
N TYR A 131 -8.19 -5.31 3.51
CA TYR A 131 -7.70 -4.23 4.39
C TYR A 131 -6.29 -4.54 4.90
N VAL A 132 -6.04 -5.75 5.40
CA VAL A 132 -4.72 -6.16 5.90
C VAL A 132 -3.66 -6.16 4.79
N SER A 133 -3.99 -6.61 3.58
CA SER A 133 -3.06 -6.57 2.44
C SER A 133 -2.65 -5.15 2.11
N LEU A 134 -3.63 -4.26 1.91
CA LEU A 134 -3.37 -2.86 1.59
C LEU A 134 -2.64 -2.12 2.72
N ALA A 135 -2.92 -2.45 3.98
CA ALA A 135 -2.20 -1.88 5.11
C ALA A 135 -0.72 -2.26 5.08
N LYS A 136 -0.40 -3.54 4.78
CA LYS A 136 0.98 -4.00 4.64
C LYS A 136 1.69 -3.32 3.47
N GLU A 137 1.02 -3.22 2.33
CA GLU A 137 1.55 -2.52 1.15
C GLU A 137 1.78 -1.03 1.44
N CYS A 138 0.87 -0.38 2.18
CA CYS A 138 1.03 1.01 2.59
C CYS A 138 2.22 1.19 3.53
N VAL A 139 2.38 0.31 4.54
CA VAL A 139 3.57 0.30 5.40
C VAL A 139 4.85 0.12 4.59
N ASN A 140 4.82 -0.73 3.57
CA ASN A 140 5.95 -0.94 2.67
C ASN A 140 6.29 0.35 1.89
N SER A 141 5.30 1.04 1.33
CA SER A 141 5.50 2.33 0.65
C SER A 141 6.05 3.42 1.58
N ILE A 142 5.60 3.47 2.83
CA ILE A 142 6.07 4.42 3.84
C ILE A 142 7.52 4.15 4.23
N ASN A 143 7.91 2.88 4.38
CA ASN A 143 9.23 2.53 4.91
C ASN A 143 10.32 2.40 3.82
N ASN A 144 9.94 2.26 2.55
CA ASN A 144 10.89 2.08 1.46
C ASN A 144 11.02 3.37 0.65
N ARG A 145 11.96 4.21 1.07
CA ARG A 145 12.35 5.40 0.31
C ARG A 145 12.92 4.96 -1.06
N PRO A 146 12.44 5.53 -2.18
CA PRO A 146 13.02 5.24 -3.49
C PRO A 146 14.48 5.71 -3.57
N PRO A 147 15.33 5.02 -4.36
CA PRO A 147 16.70 5.45 -4.57
C PRO A 147 16.73 6.79 -5.30
N LYS A 148 17.72 7.64 -5.00
CA LYS A 148 17.90 8.95 -5.65
C LYS A 148 18.27 8.86 -7.13
N MET A 149 18.89 7.75 -7.51
CA MET A 149 19.36 7.47 -8.87
C MET A 149 18.83 6.09 -9.27
N ILE A 150 18.41 5.94 -10.52
CA ILE A 150 17.96 4.69 -11.12
C ILE A 150 18.71 4.46 -12.43
N ASP A 151 18.71 3.22 -12.92
CA ASP A 151 19.20 2.92 -14.26
C ASP A 151 18.25 3.56 -15.30
N GLU A 152 18.79 4.16 -16.37
CA GLU A 152 18.00 4.72 -17.47
C GLU A 152 17.00 3.70 -18.08
N SER A 153 17.33 2.40 -18.04
CA SER A 153 16.42 1.33 -18.46
C SER A 153 15.22 1.09 -17.53
N GLU A 154 15.31 1.49 -16.25
CA GLU A 154 14.20 1.43 -15.29
C GLU A 154 13.20 2.57 -15.53
N GLU A 155 13.63 3.76 -15.98
CA GLU A 155 12.73 4.86 -16.32
C GLU A 155 11.90 4.57 -17.58
N LEU A 156 12.49 3.93 -18.59
CA LEU A 156 11.77 3.51 -19.80
C LEU A 156 10.66 2.50 -19.51
N GLN A 157 10.72 1.77 -18.39
CA GLN A 157 9.64 0.88 -17.92
C GLN A 157 8.54 1.62 -17.15
N ILE A 158 8.81 2.82 -16.63
CA ILE A 158 7.85 3.67 -15.91
C ILE A 158 6.96 4.45 -16.90
N ILE A 159 7.43 4.68 -18.13
CA ILE A 159 6.63 5.26 -19.21
C ILE A 159 5.78 4.13 -19.83
N GLU A 160 4.58 3.89 -19.30
CA GLU A 160 3.60 3.07 -20.02
C GLU A 160 3.29 3.70 -21.39
N PRO A 161 3.13 2.91 -22.46
CA PRO A 161 2.81 3.43 -23.79
C PRO A 161 1.42 4.06 -23.76
N GLU A 162 1.31 5.32 -24.20
CA GLU A 162 0.01 5.95 -24.47
C GLU A 162 -0.80 5.05 -25.42
N SER A 163 -1.99 4.64 -24.98
CA SER A 163 -3.01 3.96 -25.79
C SER A 163 -4.00 4.97 -26.36
#